data_AF-A0A845D7C8-F1
#
_entry.id   AF-A0A845D7C8-F1
#
_cell.length_a   1.000
_cell.length_b   1.000
_cell.length_c   1.000
_cell.angle_alpha   90.00
_cell.angle_beta   90.00
_cell.angle_gamma   90.00
#
_symmetry.space_group_name_H-M   'P 1'
#
loop_
_entity.id
_entity.type
_entity.pdbx_description
1 polymer ?
#
loop_
_entity_poly.entity_id
_entity_poly.type
_entity_poly.pdbx_seq_one_letter_code
_entity_poly.pdbx_strand_id
1 'polypeptide(L)'
;MTHAGAWLLADDITRFTLQAGVTCAVFRGSTKAHILDRKAFHGNLYAIYQEVMTYFQAKLNSALIPHAQGRYERLELPESALREAVVNAIAHRDYRSTANVQVYIF
;
A
#
# COMPACT_ATOMS: atom_id res chain seq x y z
N MET A 1 13.80 3.03 23.42
CA MET A 1 14.64 2.14 22.58
C MET A 1 14.24 2.35 21.13
N THR A 2 15.16 2.84 20.30
CA THR A 2 14.91 3.21 18.90
C THR A 2 15.01 1.98 18.00
N HIS A 3 13.91 1.24 17.86
CA HIS A 3 13.84 0.03 17.01
C HIS A 3 13.88 0.32 15.49
N ALA A 4 13.91 1.60 15.09
CA ALA A 4 13.87 2.02 13.69
C ALA A 4 15.02 1.44 12.84
N GLY A 5 16.25 1.38 13.38
CA GLY A 5 17.39 0.82 12.65
C GLY A 5 17.28 -0.71 12.44
N ALA A 6 16.73 -1.42 13.42
CA ALA A 6 16.48 -2.86 13.30
C ALA A 6 15.36 -3.16 12.29
N TRP A 7 14.31 -2.32 12.23
CA TRP A 7 13.24 -2.49 11.24
C TRP A 7 13.66 -2.17 9.81
N LEU A 8 14.51 -1.15 9.61
CA LEU A 8 14.95 -0.76 8.28
C LEU A 8 15.93 -1.77 7.65
N LEU A 9 16.69 -2.48 8.48
CA LEU A 9 17.71 -3.44 8.05
C LEU A 9 17.28 -4.90 8.21
N ALA A 10 16.08 -5.17 8.72
CA ALA A 10 15.57 -6.53 8.85
C ALA A 10 15.06 -7.05 7.50
N ASP A 11 15.46 -8.27 7.15
CA ASP A 11 14.91 -9.00 6.00
C ASP A 11 13.41 -9.27 6.14
N ASP A 12 12.91 -9.33 7.38
CA ASP A 12 11.51 -9.46 7.70
C ASP A 12 11.17 -8.75 9.02
N ILE A 13 10.37 -7.69 8.92
CA ILE A 13 10.00 -6.85 10.06
C ILE A 13 8.98 -7.58 10.95
N THR A 14 8.25 -8.55 10.40
CA THR A 14 7.26 -9.33 11.16
C THR A 14 7.90 -10.15 12.28
N ARG A 15 9.20 -10.48 12.16
CA ARG A 15 10.00 -11.13 13.21
C ARG A 15 10.13 -10.30 14.48
N PHE A 16 10.14 -8.97 14.34
CA PHE A 16 10.24 -8.04 15.46
C PHE A 16 8.88 -7.46 15.85
N THR A 17 7.94 -7.40 14.90
CA THR A 17 6.60 -6.88 15.12
C THR A 17 5.65 -7.61 14.19
N LEU A 18 4.97 -8.64 14.69
CA LEU A 18 4.11 -9.56 13.92
C LEU A 18 3.11 -8.85 12.99
N GLN A 19 2.72 -7.62 13.32
CA GLN A 19 1.74 -6.84 12.58
C GLN A 19 2.32 -5.71 11.73
N ALA A 20 3.63 -5.72 11.50
CA ALA A 20 4.32 -4.79 10.60
C ALA A 20 4.03 -5.02 9.10
N GLY A 21 3.04 -5.86 8.77
CA GLY A 21 2.56 -6.01 7.40
C GLY A 21 1.59 -4.90 6.97
N VAL A 22 1.37 -4.80 5.67
CA VAL A 22 0.35 -3.93 5.06
C VAL A 22 -0.72 -4.81 4.45
N THR A 23 -2.00 -4.53 4.70
CA THR A 23 -3.11 -5.19 4.02
C THR A 23 -3.82 -4.19 3.11
N CYS A 24 -3.89 -4.52 1.84
CA CYS A 24 -4.69 -3.77 0.87
C CYS A 24 -5.97 -4.54 0.56
N ALA A 25 -7.09 -3.84 0.53
CA ALA A 25 -8.36 -4.40 0.08
C ALA A 25 -9.09 -3.42 -0.84
N VAL A 26 -9.65 -3.96 -1.92
CA VAL A 26 -10.50 -3.26 -2.87
C VAL A 26 -11.94 -3.68 -2.59
N PHE A 27 -12.83 -2.72 -2.45
CA PHE A 27 -14.25 -2.94 -2.27
C PHE A 27 -15.03 -2.49 -3.50
N ARG A 28 -16.21 -3.06 -3.70
CA ARG A 28 -17.16 -2.59 -4.70
C ARG A 28 -18.07 -1.53 -4.07
N GLY A 29 -17.89 -0.28 -4.47
CA GLY A 29 -18.71 0.84 -4.01
C GLY A 29 -18.24 1.41 -2.67
N SER A 30 -19.06 2.25 -2.04
CA SER A 30 -18.66 3.02 -0.84
C SER A 30 -18.67 2.26 0.49
N THR A 31 -19.01 0.96 0.48
CA THR A 31 -19.22 0.18 1.71
C THR A 31 -18.26 -1.01 1.77
N LYS A 32 -17.75 -1.33 2.97
CA LYS A 32 -16.88 -2.50 3.22
C LYS A 32 -17.58 -3.86 3.09
N ALA A 33 -18.78 -3.92 2.54
CA ALA A 33 -19.60 -5.12 2.47
C ALA A 33 -19.16 -6.09 1.36
N HIS A 34 -18.63 -5.56 0.24
CA HIS A 34 -18.26 -6.35 -0.92
C HIS A 34 -16.77 -6.21 -1.21
N ILE A 35 -15.97 -7.17 -0.74
CA ILE A 35 -14.54 -7.24 -1.04
C ILE A 35 -14.37 -7.80 -2.45
N LEU A 36 -13.79 -7.00 -3.35
CA LEU A 36 -13.38 -7.43 -4.68
C LEU A 36 -12.05 -8.16 -4.66
N ASP A 37 -11.11 -7.65 -3.88
CA ASP A 37 -9.80 -8.24 -3.73
C ASP A 37 -9.19 -7.85 -2.39
N ARG A 38 -8.38 -8.73 -1.83
CA ARG A 38 -7.67 -8.49 -0.57
C ARG A 38 -6.33 -9.18 -0.61
N LYS A 39 -5.26 -8.43 -0.36
CA LYS A 39 -3.90 -8.96 -0.29
C LYS A 39 -3.18 -8.42 0.94
N ALA A 40 -2.51 -9.32 1.65
CA ALA A 40 -1.64 -8.97 2.77
C ALA A 40 -0.18 -9.12 2.33
N PHE A 41 0.63 -8.13 2.68
CA PHE A 41 2.03 -8.00 2.31
C PHE A 41 2.89 -8.06 3.57
N HIS A 42 3.93 -8.88 3.53
CA HIS A 42 4.84 -9.16 4.64
C HIS A 42 6.28 -9.29 4.10
N GLY A 43 7.28 -8.97 4.93
CA GLY A 43 8.69 -9.01 4.53
C GLY A 43 9.46 -7.77 5.01
N ASN A 44 10.52 -7.40 4.29
CA ASN A 44 11.25 -6.17 4.54
C ASN A 44 10.44 -4.94 4.08
N LEU A 45 10.78 -3.76 4.62
CA LEU A 45 10.05 -2.51 4.37
C LEU A 45 9.97 -2.19 2.87
N TYR A 46 11.07 -2.42 2.17
CA TYR A 46 11.24 -2.07 0.77
C TYR A 46 10.41 -2.98 -0.14
N ALA A 47 10.38 -4.28 0.12
CA ALA A 47 9.58 -5.27 -0.58
C ALA A 47 8.10 -5.00 -0.37
N ILE A 48 7.68 -4.75 0.89
CA ILE A 48 6.29 -4.36 1.19
C ILE A 48 5.91 -3.11 0.39
N TYR A 49 6.77 -2.08 0.39
CA TYR A 49 6.54 -0.86 -0.37
C TYR A 49 6.40 -1.14 -1.87
N GLN A 50 7.33 -1.89 -2.47
CA GLN A 50 7.29 -2.22 -3.90
C GLN A 50 6.03 -3.02 -4.26
N GLU A 51 5.70 -4.05 -3.48
CA GLU A 51 4.53 -4.89 -3.73
C GLU A 51 3.21 -4.12 -3.60
N VAL A 52 3.11 -3.20 -2.64
CA VAL A 52 1.95 -2.32 -2.47
C VAL A 52 1.83 -1.35 -3.67
N MET A 53 2.93 -0.78 -4.13
CA MET A 53 2.92 0.10 -5.32
C MET A 53 2.52 -0.65 -6.58
N THR A 54 3.07 -1.85 -6.81
CA THR A 54 2.66 -2.72 -7.92
C THR A 54 1.19 -3.12 -7.82
N TYR A 55 0.69 -3.37 -6.60
CA TYR A 55 -0.73 -3.65 -6.38
C TYR A 55 -1.63 -2.48 -6.76
N PHE A 56 -1.25 -1.25 -6.39
CA PHE A 56 -2.00 -0.06 -6.80
C PHE A 56 -2.00 0.13 -8.31
N GLN A 57 -0.85 -0.02 -8.97
CA GLN A 57 -0.77 0.06 -10.43
C GLN A 57 -1.66 -1.00 -11.13
N ALA A 58 -1.80 -2.19 -10.54
CA ALA A 58 -2.62 -3.26 -11.09
C ALA A 58 -4.14 -3.12 -10.80
N LYS A 59 -4.53 -2.34 -9.78
CA LYS A 59 -5.92 -2.27 -9.28
C LYS A 59 -6.59 -0.92 -9.44
N LEU A 60 -5.84 0.17 -9.48
CA LEU A 60 -6.39 1.47 -9.84
C LEU A 60 -6.78 1.43 -11.31
N ASN A 61 -7.98 1.90 -11.64
CA ASN A 61 -8.36 1.93 -13.05
C ASN A 61 -7.46 2.96 -13.75
N SER A 62 -6.86 2.54 -14.85
CA SER A 62 -6.24 3.47 -15.80
C SER A 62 -7.37 4.15 -16.55
N ALA A 63 -7.66 5.41 -16.23
CA ALA A 63 -8.59 6.19 -17.04
C ALA A 63 -7.90 6.45 -18.39
N LEU A 64 -8.45 5.86 -19.46
CA LEU A 64 -8.00 6.13 -20.82
C LEU A 64 -8.55 7.49 -21.24
N ILE A 65 -7.76 8.55 -21.07
CA ILE A 65 -8.18 9.90 -21.47
C ILE A 65 -7.85 10.04 -22.96
N PRO A 66 -8.84 10.17 -23.87
CA PRO A 66 -8.56 10.41 -25.27
C PRO A 66 -7.97 11.83 -25.42
N HIS A 67 -6.72 11.91 -25.87
CA HIS A 67 -6.06 13.17 -26.19
C HIS A 67 -5.67 13.23 -27.68
N ALA A 68 -5.61 14.44 -28.23
CA ALA A 68 -5.51 14.70 -29.68
C ALA A 68 -4.21 14.20 -30.34
N GLN A 69 -3.23 13.71 -29.57
CA GLN A 69 -1.91 13.31 -30.05
C GLN A 69 -1.46 11.90 -29.60
N GLY A 70 -2.35 11.14 -28.95
CA GLY A 70 -2.04 9.79 -28.46
C GLY A 70 -2.86 9.40 -27.22
N ARG A 71 -3.06 8.09 -27.02
CA ARG A 71 -3.67 7.54 -25.80
C ARG A 71 -2.64 7.61 -24.66
N TYR A 72 -2.95 8.38 -23.62
CA TYR A 72 -2.20 8.34 -22.36
C TYR A 72 -3.01 7.57 -21.33
N GLU A 73 -2.46 6.47 -20.83
CA GLU A 73 -2.98 5.81 -19.63
C GLU A 73 -2.62 6.68 -18.42
N ARG A 74 -3.61 7.33 -17.82
CA ARG A 74 -3.41 8.07 -16.57
C ARG A 74 -4.10 7.32 -15.46
N LEU A 75 -3.34 6.94 -14.44
CA LEU A 75 -3.89 6.40 -13.19
C LEU A 75 -4.86 7.43 -12.59
N GLU A 76 -5.97 6.95 -12.01
CA GLU A 76 -6.96 7.78 -11.29
C GLU A 76 -6.31 8.70 -10.26
N LEU A 77 -5.26 8.21 -9.59
CA LEU A 77 -4.47 8.95 -8.60
C LEU A 77 -3.04 9.14 -9.10
N PRO A 78 -2.43 10.30 -8.85
CA PRO A 78 -1.02 10.52 -9.19
C PRO A 78 -0.14 9.58 -8.38
N GLU A 79 0.81 8.92 -9.04
CA GLU A 79 1.73 7.97 -8.43
C GLU A 79 2.51 8.58 -7.25
N SER A 80 2.86 9.87 -7.34
CA SER A 80 3.53 10.60 -6.27
C SER A 80 2.71 10.67 -4.98
N ALA A 81 1.39 10.84 -5.08
CA ALA A 81 0.50 10.88 -3.92
C ALA A 81 0.33 9.49 -3.30
N LEU A 82 0.23 8.45 -4.12
CA LEU A 82 0.16 7.06 -3.65
C LEU A 82 1.44 6.68 -2.88
N ARG A 83 2.60 7.00 -3.46
CA ARG A 83 3.90 6.78 -2.81
C ARG A 83 3.96 7.48 -1.47
N GLU A 84 3.62 8.76 -1.42
CA GLU A 84 3.68 9.56 -0.20
C GLU A 84 2.71 9.02 0.87
N ALA A 85 1.50 8.60 0.47
CA ALA A 85 0.54 8.01 1.37
C ALA A 85 1.04 6.69 1.99
N VAL A 86 1.66 5.81 1.19
CA VAL A 86 2.24 4.55 1.68
C VAL A 86 3.41 4.81 2.62
N VAL A 87 4.34 5.67 2.22
CA VAL A 87 5.51 6.03 3.03
C VAL A 87 5.05 6.62 4.36
N ASN A 88 4.09 7.55 4.35
CA ASN A 88 3.57 8.14 5.58
C ASN A 88 2.86 7.11 6.46
N ALA A 89 2.05 6.21 5.88
CA ALA A 89 1.37 5.16 6.63
C ALA A 89 2.35 4.18 7.30
N ILE A 90 3.47 3.87 6.64
CA ILE A 90 4.51 2.97 7.16
C ILE A 90 5.40 3.69 8.19
N ALA A 91 5.86 4.91 7.87
CA ALA A 91 6.79 5.67 8.70
C ALA A 91 6.16 6.16 10.00
N HIS A 92 4.91 6.61 9.95
CA HIS A 92 4.17 7.11 11.12
C HIS A 92 3.36 6.03 11.83
N ARG A 93 3.50 4.76 11.43
CA ARG A 93 2.83 3.65 12.11
C ARG A 93 3.27 3.59 13.57
N ASP A 94 2.30 3.45 14.48
CA ASP A 94 2.61 3.02 15.84
C ASP A 94 2.86 1.51 15.88
N TYR A 95 4.13 1.12 15.86
CA TYR A 95 4.57 -0.28 15.91
C TYR A 95 4.32 -0.94 17.28
N ARG A 96 3.84 -0.20 18.29
CA ARG A 96 3.37 -0.76 19.55
C ARG A 96 1.90 -1.19 19.48
N SER A 97 1.18 -0.75 18.46
CA SER A 97 -0.23 -1.08 18.25
C SER A 97 -0.41 -2.50 17.73
N THR A 98 -1.50 -3.14 18.17
CA THR A 98 -1.87 -4.48 17.72
C THR A 98 -2.58 -4.49 16.36
N ALA A 99 -2.52 -3.40 15.59
CA ALA A 99 -3.17 -3.29 14.28
C ALA A 99 -2.12 -3.13 13.17
N ASN A 100 -2.35 -3.79 12.05
CA ASN A 100 -1.53 -3.64 10.85
C ASN A 100 -1.99 -2.43 10.01
N VAL A 101 -1.14 -1.95 9.10
CA VAL A 101 -1.55 -0.87 8.19
C VAL A 101 -2.58 -1.45 7.21
N GLN A 102 -3.70 -0.75 7.04
CA GLN A 102 -4.78 -1.18 6.16
C GLN A 102 -5.07 -0.09 5.14
N VAL A 103 -4.97 -0.42 3.86
CA VAL A 103 -5.34 0.45 2.76
C VAL A 103 -6.63 -0.07 2.14
N TYR A 104 -7.61 0.81 2.06
CA TYR A 104 -8.92 0.50 1.50
C TYR A 104 -9.18 1.36 0.26
N ILE A 105 -9.47 0.69 -0.85
CA ILE A 105 -9.87 1.31 -2.12
C ILE A 105 -11.35 1.02 -2.31
N PHE A 106 -12.15 2.04 -2.63
CA PHE A 106 -13.60 1.99 -2.77
C PHE A 106 -14.03 2.40 -4.17
#